data_AF-A0A9X3AA97-F1
#
_entry.id   AF-A0A9X3AA97-F1
#
_cell.length_a   1.000
_cell.length_b   1.000
_cell.length_c   1.000
_cell.angle_alpha   90.00
_cell.angle_beta   90.00
_cell.angle_gamma   90.00
#
_symmetry.space_group_name_H-M   'P 1'
#
loop_
_entity.id
_entity.type
_entity.pdbx_description
1 polymer ?
#
loop_
_entity_poly.entity_id
_entity_poly.type
_entity_poly.pdbx_seq_one_letter_code
_entity_poly.pdbx_strand_id
1 'polypeptide(L)'
;GLGSAALRDAYSTSGDMLSVGDFGVGSNTIVGGNTNGNMMANEACGFYAGTVNTPTATSYSGIKVRINENVGFSLAVRQNRAFIQSTESGASMGWREISTTAVSDERVKSSITETDGALSVENIEKLNPVTFIFNDDEDNHLRRGFIAQEVEQIDPQYIKKFNGRIDESGDAEELLTLDTNPLLMDALTVLHVLIKRDKKKDERIAALEIMVSSFSNRS
;
A
#
# COMPACT_ATOMS: atom_id res chain seq x y z
N GLY A 1 59.14 -25.54 -8.33
CA GLY A 1 57.93 -26.26 -8.79
C GLY A 1 56.75 -25.63 -8.10
N LEU A 2 55.80 -25.11 -8.89
CA LEU A 2 54.61 -24.44 -8.38
C LEU A 2 53.68 -25.43 -7.67
N GLY A 3 52.91 -24.92 -6.71
CA GLY A 3 51.83 -25.64 -6.04
C GLY A 3 50.92 -24.68 -5.28
N SER A 4 50.50 -23.57 -5.90
CA SER A 4 49.38 -22.78 -5.41
C SER A 4 48.11 -23.35 -6.04
N ALA A 5 47.43 -24.23 -5.31
CA ALA A 5 46.14 -24.78 -5.72
C ALA A 5 45.21 -24.81 -4.52
N ALA A 6 44.41 -23.76 -4.38
CA ALA A 6 43.03 -23.78 -3.88
C ALA A 6 42.44 -22.36 -3.77
N LEU A 7 42.63 -21.52 -4.79
CA LEU A 7 41.54 -20.61 -5.15
C LEU A 7 40.76 -21.36 -6.22
N ARG A 8 39.60 -21.87 -5.81
CA ARG A 8 38.65 -22.56 -6.68
C ARG A 8 38.03 -21.49 -7.58
N ASP A 9 38.83 -20.94 -8.49
CA ASP A 9 38.29 -20.19 -9.61
C ASP A 9 37.45 -21.19 -10.40
N ALA A 10 36.16 -20.94 -10.35
CA ALA A 10 35.19 -21.67 -11.12
C ALA A 10 35.42 -21.28 -12.60
N TYR A 11 36.37 -21.94 -13.26
CA TYR A 11 36.51 -21.91 -14.71
C TYR A 11 35.93 -23.22 -15.23
N SER A 12 34.68 -23.20 -15.67
CA SER A 12 34.13 -24.23 -16.54
C SER A 12 34.07 -23.65 -17.95
N THR A 13 34.82 -24.23 -18.88
CA THR A 13 34.83 -23.84 -20.30
C THR A 13 33.54 -24.20 -21.04
N SER A 14 32.49 -24.63 -20.34
CA SER A 14 31.19 -25.00 -20.92
C SER A 14 30.00 -24.84 -19.98
N GLY A 15 30.14 -24.07 -18.89
CA GLY A 15 29.00 -23.70 -18.05
C GLY A 15 29.05 -22.22 -17.75
N ASP A 16 28.03 -21.47 -18.16
CA ASP A 16 27.86 -20.06 -17.80
C ASP A 16 27.76 -19.97 -16.27
N MET A 17 28.85 -19.58 -15.61
CA MET A 17 28.88 -19.38 -14.17
C MET A 17 28.90 -17.88 -13.86
N LEU A 18 28.03 -17.48 -12.94
CA LEU A 18 27.92 -16.11 -12.46
C LEU A 18 29.16 -15.75 -11.62
N SER A 19 29.92 -14.76 -12.08
CA SER A 19 31.05 -14.17 -11.35
C SER A 19 30.57 -13.06 -10.39
N VAL A 20 31.39 -12.73 -9.39
CA VAL A 20 31.14 -11.55 -8.53
C VAL A 20 31.17 -10.29 -9.40
N GLY A 21 30.09 -9.50 -9.36
CA GLY A 21 29.91 -8.31 -10.18
C GLY A 21 29.05 -8.52 -11.42
N ASP A 22 28.80 -9.76 -11.85
CA ASP A 22 27.87 -10.03 -12.94
C ASP A 22 26.46 -9.58 -12.54
N PHE A 23 25.79 -8.85 -13.45
CA PHE A 23 24.46 -8.28 -13.22
C PHE A 23 24.36 -7.42 -11.93
N GLY A 24 25.48 -6.87 -11.45
CA GLY A 24 25.55 -6.05 -10.24
C GLY A 24 25.47 -6.85 -8.93
N VAL A 25 25.57 -8.18 -8.97
CA VAL A 25 25.50 -9.05 -7.78
C VAL A 25 26.86 -9.10 -7.09
N GLY A 26 26.95 -8.60 -5.85
CA GLY A 26 28.14 -8.74 -4.99
C GLY A 26 29.27 -7.73 -5.20
N SER A 27 29.09 -6.69 -6.02
CA SER A 27 30.09 -5.61 -6.21
C SER A 27 29.71 -4.32 -5.47
N ASN A 28 30.70 -3.67 -4.83
CA ASN A 28 30.56 -2.34 -4.21
C ASN A 28 30.56 -1.20 -5.25
N THR A 29 31.03 -1.47 -6.46
CA THR A 29 31.02 -0.56 -7.61
C THR A 29 29.91 -1.01 -8.55
N ILE A 30 29.15 -0.08 -9.15
CA ILE A 30 28.14 -0.41 -10.17
C ILE A 30 28.90 -0.96 -11.40
N VAL A 31 28.96 -2.29 -11.53
CA VAL A 31 29.71 -2.96 -12.61
C VAL A 31 28.88 -2.92 -13.88
N GLY A 32 29.48 -2.39 -14.94
CA GLY A 32 28.88 -2.06 -16.22
C GLY A 32 28.42 -3.26 -17.05
N GLY A 33 27.30 -3.87 -16.67
CA GLY A 33 26.34 -4.38 -17.63
C GLY A 33 25.51 -3.19 -18.12
N ASN A 34 25.88 -2.63 -19.27
CA ASN A 34 25.34 -1.40 -19.88
C ASN A 34 25.74 -0.11 -19.13
N THR A 35 26.86 0.50 -19.52
CA THR A 35 27.32 1.83 -19.07
C THR A 35 26.33 2.97 -19.35
N ASN A 36 25.24 2.71 -20.07
CA ASN A 36 24.14 3.65 -20.26
C ASN A 36 22.88 3.32 -19.45
N GLY A 37 22.88 2.29 -18.58
CA GLY A 37 21.77 1.96 -17.66
C GLY A 37 20.38 2.00 -18.31
N ASN A 38 20.31 1.82 -19.64
CA ASN A 38 19.12 2.11 -20.38
C ASN A 38 18.26 0.86 -20.26
N MET A 39 17.33 0.89 -19.32
CA MET A 39 16.25 -0.10 -19.14
C MET A 39 15.56 -0.49 -20.46
N MET A 40 15.67 0.33 -21.52
CA MET A 40 15.06 0.14 -22.85
C MET A 40 16.02 -0.45 -23.90
N ALA A 41 17.32 -0.61 -23.60
CA ALA A 41 18.23 -1.29 -24.53
C ALA A 41 17.95 -2.80 -24.48
N ASN A 42 17.22 -3.28 -25.49
CA ASN A 42 17.09 -4.66 -26.00
C ASN A 42 18.23 -5.55 -25.48
N GLU A 43 18.09 -6.44 -24.48
CA GLU A 43 17.67 -7.84 -24.72
C GLU A 43 17.55 -8.70 -23.45
N ALA A 44 17.95 -8.26 -22.24
CA ALA A 44 18.07 -9.19 -21.09
C ALA A 44 16.96 -9.12 -20.03
N CYS A 45 16.53 -10.30 -19.54
CA CYS A 45 15.99 -10.50 -18.19
C CYS A 45 17.15 -10.56 -17.19
N GLY A 46 16.97 -10.11 -15.95
CA GLY A 46 17.99 -10.24 -14.93
C GLY A 46 17.90 -9.25 -13.77
N PHE A 47 18.85 -9.36 -12.86
CA PHE A 47 19.12 -8.36 -11.81
C PHE A 47 19.87 -7.17 -12.42
N TYR A 48 19.66 -5.97 -11.89
CA TYR A 48 20.36 -4.78 -12.38
C TYR A 48 20.57 -3.75 -11.27
N ALA A 49 21.55 -2.87 -11.48
CA ALA A 49 21.73 -1.64 -10.75
C ALA A 49 22.22 -0.55 -11.69
N GLY A 50 21.79 0.70 -11.49
CA GLY A 50 22.17 1.78 -12.41
C GLY A 50 21.71 3.17 -11.97
N THR A 51 21.92 4.17 -12.83
CA THR A 51 21.58 5.59 -12.62
C THR A 51 20.80 6.22 -13.79
N VAL A 52 20.47 5.43 -14.80
CA VAL A 52 19.72 5.88 -15.99
C VAL A 52 18.34 5.21 -16.02
N ASN A 53 17.34 5.93 -16.52
CA ASN A 53 15.93 5.48 -16.58
C ASN A 53 15.40 4.99 -15.23
N THR A 54 15.86 5.64 -14.18
CA THR A 54 15.58 5.37 -12.78
C THR A 54 14.17 5.84 -12.41
N PRO A 55 13.50 5.22 -11.41
CA PRO A 55 12.26 5.74 -10.84
C PRO A 55 12.44 7.08 -10.09
N THR A 56 13.66 7.38 -9.66
CA THR A 56 14.05 8.62 -8.96
C THR A 56 15.36 9.11 -9.56
N ALA A 57 15.71 10.40 -9.56
CA ALA A 57 16.95 10.91 -10.18
C ALA A 57 18.28 10.47 -9.51
N THR A 58 18.34 9.26 -8.91
CA THR A 58 19.49 8.69 -8.19
C THR A 58 19.67 7.20 -8.50
N SER A 59 20.74 6.58 -7.99
CA SER A 59 21.02 5.14 -8.16
C SER A 59 19.88 4.26 -7.64
N TYR A 60 19.66 3.09 -8.26
CA TYR A 60 18.63 2.10 -7.90
C TYR A 60 19.13 0.70 -8.21
N SER A 61 18.46 -0.31 -7.66
CA SER A 61 18.68 -1.73 -7.96
C SER A 61 17.35 -2.43 -8.15
N GLY A 62 17.31 -3.52 -8.90
CA GLY A 62 16.05 -4.17 -9.24
C GLY A 62 16.17 -5.45 -10.04
N ILE A 63 15.00 -5.90 -10.52
CA ILE A 63 14.80 -7.11 -11.32
C ILE A 63 13.97 -6.74 -12.54
N LYS A 64 14.35 -7.25 -13.72
CA LYS A 64 13.59 -7.13 -14.96
C LYS A 64 13.31 -8.51 -15.53
N VAL A 65 12.07 -8.70 -15.96
CA VAL A 65 11.62 -9.87 -16.72
C VAL A 65 11.01 -9.37 -18.02
N ARG A 66 11.63 -9.72 -19.14
CA ARG A 66 11.11 -9.44 -20.48
C ARG A 66 10.37 -10.69 -20.99
N ILE A 67 9.20 -10.49 -21.56
CA ILE A 67 8.39 -11.56 -22.17
C ILE A 67 8.71 -11.64 -23.66
N ASN A 68 8.80 -10.49 -24.34
CA ASN A 68 9.26 -10.38 -25.73
C ASN A 68 9.87 -8.97 -25.99
N GLU A 69 10.27 -8.66 -27.21
CA GLU A 69 10.87 -7.36 -27.56
C GLU A 69 9.98 -6.17 -27.18
N ASN A 70 8.66 -6.36 -27.18
CA ASN A 70 7.67 -5.33 -26.94
C ASN A 70 7.12 -5.30 -25.52
N VAL A 71 7.20 -6.41 -24.77
CA VAL A 71 6.52 -6.58 -23.48
C VAL A 71 7.47 -7.02 -22.38
N GLY A 72 7.38 -6.39 -21.22
CA GLY A 72 8.14 -6.79 -20.02
C GLY A 72 7.68 -6.10 -18.74
N PHE A 73 8.24 -6.55 -17.63
CA PHE A 73 7.99 -6.05 -16.28
C PHE A 73 9.31 -5.80 -15.55
N SER A 74 9.36 -4.72 -14.76
CA SER A 74 10.50 -4.35 -13.93
C SER A 74 10.05 -3.99 -12.52
N LEU A 75 10.83 -4.42 -11.52
CA LEU A 75 10.76 -3.99 -10.12
C LEU A 75 12.07 -3.30 -9.75
N ALA A 76 12.00 -2.13 -9.12
CA ALA A 76 13.14 -1.36 -8.65
C ALA A 76 12.96 -0.98 -7.18
N VAL A 77 14.05 -0.92 -6.43
CA VAL A 77 14.08 -0.47 -5.03
C VAL A 77 15.11 0.64 -4.84
N ARG A 78 14.75 1.63 -4.03
CA ARG A 78 15.64 2.73 -3.64
C ARG A 78 15.10 3.49 -2.43
N GLN A 79 15.96 3.84 -1.47
CA GLN A 79 15.63 4.70 -0.33
C GLN A 79 14.36 4.26 0.41
N ASN A 80 14.24 2.97 0.72
CA ASN A 80 13.06 2.40 1.37
C ASN A 80 11.75 2.52 0.55
N ARG A 81 11.86 2.66 -0.78
CA ARG A 81 10.73 2.73 -1.71
C ARG A 81 10.89 1.63 -2.75
N ALA A 82 9.76 1.10 -3.21
CA ALA A 82 9.70 0.12 -4.28
C ALA A 82 8.90 0.68 -5.45
N PHE A 83 9.31 0.38 -6.67
CA PHE A 83 8.72 0.88 -7.90
C PHE A 83 8.55 -0.24 -8.90
N ILE A 84 7.46 -0.20 -9.65
CA ILE A 84 7.17 -1.11 -10.75
C ILE A 84 7.00 -0.35 -12.05
N GLN A 85 7.30 -1.01 -13.15
CA GLN A 85 7.08 -0.47 -14.48
C GLN A 85 6.82 -1.63 -15.44
N SER A 86 5.90 -1.44 -16.39
CA SER A 86 5.79 -2.28 -17.57
C SER A 86 6.47 -1.64 -18.78
N THR A 87 6.91 -2.49 -19.70
CA THR A 87 7.29 -2.13 -21.06
C THR A 87 6.19 -2.65 -21.97
N GLU A 88 5.64 -1.80 -22.84
CA GLU A 88 4.62 -2.16 -23.83
C GLU A 88 4.98 -1.53 -25.19
N SER A 89 4.81 -2.27 -26.28
CA SER A 89 5.21 -1.84 -27.63
C SER A 89 6.67 -1.32 -27.71
N GLY A 90 7.57 -1.88 -26.90
CA GLY A 90 8.98 -1.49 -26.85
C GLY A 90 9.26 -0.19 -26.06
N ALA A 91 8.26 0.37 -25.37
CA ALA A 91 8.35 1.62 -24.62
C ALA A 91 8.02 1.46 -23.12
N SER A 92 8.69 2.25 -22.27
CA SER A 92 8.41 2.38 -20.84
C SER A 92 7.03 2.99 -20.57
N MET A 93 6.19 2.34 -19.76
CA MET A 93 4.90 2.89 -19.30
C MET A 93 5.02 3.86 -18.09
N GLY A 94 6.24 4.29 -17.79
CA GLY A 94 6.56 5.11 -16.61
C GLY A 94 6.55 4.32 -15.30
N TRP A 95 7.40 4.73 -14.37
CA TRP A 95 7.47 4.09 -13.05
C TRP A 95 6.22 4.39 -12.21
N ARG A 96 5.80 3.42 -11.41
CA ARG A 96 4.77 3.55 -10.38
C ARG A 96 5.36 3.11 -9.06
N GLU A 97 5.24 3.93 -8.04
CA GLU A 97 5.67 3.57 -6.70
C GLU A 97 4.64 2.64 -6.05
N ILE A 98 5.11 1.55 -5.45
CA ILE A 98 4.29 0.71 -4.59
C ILE A 98 4.23 1.41 -3.23
N SER A 99 3.03 1.88 -2.87
CA SER A 99 2.74 2.39 -1.54
C SER A 99 1.77 1.47 -0.82
N THR A 100 2.00 1.24 0.47
CA THR A 100 1.06 0.56 1.37
C THR A 100 0.01 1.50 1.98
N THR A 101 0.13 2.81 1.72
CA THR A 101 -0.80 3.83 2.21
C THR A 101 -1.77 4.29 1.13
N ALA A 102 -2.98 4.69 1.54
CA ALA A 102 -3.96 5.26 0.62
C ALA A 102 -3.47 6.63 0.11
N VAL A 103 -3.40 6.77 -1.22
CA VAL A 103 -3.05 8.03 -1.87
C VAL A 103 -4.25 8.98 -1.82
N SER A 104 -4.15 10.05 -1.04
CA SER A 104 -5.21 11.08 -0.90
C SER A 104 -4.86 12.39 -1.64
N ASP A 105 -4.17 12.30 -2.78
CA ASP A 105 -3.81 13.46 -3.61
C ASP A 105 -5.05 13.94 -4.40
N GLU A 106 -5.28 15.26 -4.44
CA GLU A 106 -6.39 15.85 -5.19
C GLU A 106 -6.29 15.59 -6.69
N ARG A 107 -5.08 15.55 -7.25
CA ARG A 107 -4.85 15.39 -8.69
C ARG A 107 -5.25 14.02 -9.23
N VAL A 108 -5.42 13.04 -8.35
CA VAL A 108 -5.88 11.69 -8.70
C VAL A 108 -7.36 11.47 -8.35
N LYS A 109 -8.07 12.54 -7.93
CA LYS A 109 -9.49 12.53 -7.59
C LYS A 109 -10.26 13.40 -8.57
N SER A 110 -11.49 13.01 -8.87
CA SER A 110 -12.43 13.76 -9.70
C SER A 110 -13.75 13.95 -8.97
N SER A 111 -14.54 14.95 -9.37
CA SER A 111 -15.89 15.21 -8.83
C SER A 111 -15.93 15.41 -7.30
N ILE A 112 -14.97 16.19 -6.78
CA ILE A 112 -14.87 16.48 -5.34
C ILE A 112 -15.97 17.47 -4.94
N THR A 113 -16.87 17.02 -4.07
CA THR A 113 -17.93 17.85 -3.48
C THR A 113 -17.85 17.80 -1.96
N GLU A 114 -18.23 18.89 -1.30
CA GLU A 114 -18.35 18.90 0.16
C GLU A 114 -19.43 17.90 0.61
N THR A 115 -19.17 17.22 1.72
CA THR A 115 -20.13 16.34 2.39
C THR A 115 -20.49 16.92 3.75
N ASP A 116 -21.75 16.78 4.16
CA ASP A 116 -22.22 17.14 5.50
C ASP A 116 -21.89 16.06 6.54
N GLY A 117 -21.39 14.90 6.09
CA GLY A 117 -21.02 13.75 6.92
C GLY A 117 -22.21 12.96 7.45
N ALA A 118 -23.44 13.18 6.95
CA ALA A 118 -24.63 12.49 7.44
C ALA A 118 -24.57 10.96 7.23
N LEU A 119 -24.08 10.54 6.06
CA LEU A 119 -23.90 9.12 5.75
C LEU A 119 -22.89 8.45 6.68
N SER A 120 -21.75 9.11 6.94
CA SER A 120 -20.75 8.59 7.88
C SER A 120 -21.33 8.43 9.29
N VAL A 121 -22.16 9.38 9.74
CA VAL A 121 -22.86 9.26 11.04
C VAL A 121 -23.80 8.07 11.04
N GLU A 122 -24.66 7.94 10.02
CA GLU A 122 -25.61 6.83 9.90
C GLU A 122 -24.90 5.46 9.86
N ASN A 123 -23.81 5.36 9.10
CA ASN A 123 -23.04 4.12 8.98
C ASN A 123 -22.36 3.75 10.30
N ILE A 124 -21.70 4.70 10.98
CA ILE A 124 -21.05 4.46 12.27
C ILE A 124 -22.08 4.10 13.36
N GLU A 125 -23.28 4.70 13.35
CA GLU A 125 -24.37 4.36 14.27
C GLU A 125 -24.89 2.93 14.11
N LYS A 126 -24.79 2.36 12.90
CA LYS A 126 -25.19 0.98 12.61
C LYS A 126 -24.12 -0.05 12.99
N LEU A 127 -22.87 0.37 13.22
CA LEU A 127 -21.80 -0.56 13.60
C LEU A 127 -22.10 -1.21 14.96
N ASN A 128 -21.89 -2.52 15.03
CA ASN A 128 -22.12 -3.32 16.24
C ASN A 128 -20.78 -3.77 16.85
N PRO A 129 -20.27 -3.11 17.92
CA PRO A 129 -19.04 -3.50 18.56
C PRO A 129 -19.19 -4.85 19.26
N VAL A 130 -18.28 -5.78 18.99
CA VAL A 130 -18.26 -7.11 19.60
C VAL A 130 -16.95 -7.37 20.30
N THR A 131 -16.95 -8.34 21.22
CA THR A 131 -15.74 -8.96 21.74
C THR A 131 -15.63 -10.40 21.26
N PHE A 132 -14.43 -10.83 20.91
CA PHE A 132 -14.20 -12.16 20.37
C PHE A 132 -12.80 -12.67 20.77
N ILE A 133 -12.63 -13.98 20.64
CA ILE A 133 -11.36 -14.70 20.78
C ILE A 133 -11.17 -15.45 19.46
N PHE A 134 -9.97 -15.45 18.90
CA PHE A 134 -9.73 -16.23 17.69
C PHE A 134 -9.67 -17.72 18.03
N ASN A 135 -10.20 -18.57 17.14
CA ASN A 135 -10.25 -20.01 17.37
C ASN A 135 -8.85 -20.66 17.49
N ASP A 136 -7.82 -20.02 16.96
CA ASP A 136 -6.41 -20.45 17.02
C ASP A 136 -5.60 -19.79 18.15
N ASP A 137 -6.24 -18.96 18.99
CA ASP A 137 -5.59 -18.27 20.12
C ASP A 137 -5.62 -19.16 21.37
N GLU A 138 -4.57 -19.97 21.55
CA GLU A 138 -4.45 -20.91 22.68
C GLU A 138 -4.52 -20.20 24.05
N ASP A 139 -4.05 -18.95 24.11
CA ASP A 139 -4.04 -18.11 25.31
C ASP A 139 -5.38 -17.39 25.56
N ASN A 140 -6.37 -17.57 24.68
CA ASN A 140 -7.72 -17.02 24.79
C ASN A 140 -7.77 -15.50 25.00
N HIS A 141 -6.94 -14.75 24.26
CA HIS A 141 -6.93 -13.29 24.38
C HIS A 141 -8.25 -12.68 23.89
N LEU A 142 -8.96 -12.01 24.81
CA LEU A 142 -10.18 -11.27 24.48
C LEU A 142 -9.86 -10.01 23.69
N ARG A 143 -10.41 -9.91 22.47
CA ARG A 143 -10.25 -8.77 21.56
C ARG A 143 -11.56 -8.03 21.38
N ARG A 144 -11.49 -6.76 20.96
CA ARG A 144 -12.62 -5.91 20.60
C ARG A 144 -12.56 -5.61 19.11
N GLY A 145 -13.70 -5.60 18.44
CA GLY A 145 -13.77 -5.23 17.04
C GLY A 145 -15.17 -5.35 16.47
N PHE A 146 -15.24 -5.71 15.20
CA PHE A 146 -16.48 -5.84 14.43
C PHE A 146 -16.44 -7.13 13.61
N ILE A 147 -17.61 -7.67 13.27
CA ILE A 147 -17.74 -8.83 12.39
C ILE A 147 -17.77 -8.35 10.93
N ALA A 148 -16.83 -8.82 10.11
CA ALA A 148 -16.68 -8.37 8.73
C ALA A 148 -17.97 -8.53 7.90
N GLN A 149 -18.69 -9.64 8.07
CA GLN A 149 -19.95 -9.92 7.35
C GLN A 149 -21.06 -8.94 7.72
N GLU A 150 -21.13 -8.50 8.97
CA GLU A 150 -22.12 -7.50 9.42
C GLU A 150 -21.76 -6.12 8.87
N VAL A 151 -20.48 -5.76 8.94
CA VAL A 151 -19.97 -4.48 8.44
C VAL A 151 -20.14 -4.35 6.93
N GLU A 152 -19.98 -5.44 6.17
CA GLU A 152 -20.21 -5.47 4.72
C GLU A 152 -21.64 -5.05 4.33
N GLN A 153 -22.64 -5.41 5.14
CA GLN A 153 -24.05 -5.05 4.88
C GLN A 153 -24.31 -3.55 5.09
N ILE A 154 -23.47 -2.87 5.88
CA ILE A 154 -23.58 -1.44 6.14
C ILE A 154 -22.94 -0.66 4.99
N ASP A 155 -21.67 -0.96 4.69
CA ASP A 155 -20.97 -0.41 3.54
C ASP A 155 -19.96 -1.45 3.01
N PRO A 156 -20.11 -1.93 1.76
CA PRO A 156 -19.17 -2.86 1.14
C PRO A 156 -17.73 -2.32 1.07
N GLN A 157 -17.53 -0.99 1.06
CA GLN A 157 -16.19 -0.39 1.02
C GLN A 157 -15.40 -0.62 2.30
N TYR A 158 -16.07 -0.94 3.41
CA TYR A 158 -15.41 -1.30 4.67
C TYR A 158 -14.73 -2.65 4.64
N ILE A 159 -14.88 -3.44 3.58
CA ILE A 159 -14.33 -4.79 3.48
C ILE A 159 -13.37 -4.88 2.30
N LYS A 160 -12.23 -5.51 2.58
CA LYS A 160 -11.33 -6.05 1.57
C LYS A 160 -11.52 -7.55 1.53
N LYS A 161 -11.75 -8.08 0.33
CA LYS A 161 -11.83 -9.52 0.08
C LYS A 161 -10.48 -10.02 -0.40
N PHE A 162 -10.03 -11.14 0.12
CA PHE A 162 -8.84 -11.81 -0.38
C PHE A 162 -9.08 -13.31 -0.45
N ASN A 163 -8.51 -13.92 -1.49
CA ASN A 163 -8.48 -15.36 -1.62
C ASN A 163 -7.63 -15.89 -0.46
N GLY A 164 -8.30 -16.53 0.50
CA GLY A 164 -7.71 -17.06 1.71
C GLY A 164 -7.09 -18.42 1.46
N ARG A 165 -7.48 -19.39 2.28
CA ARG A 165 -6.95 -20.75 2.22
C ARG A 165 -7.48 -21.45 0.96
N ILE A 166 -6.60 -22.14 0.25
CA ILE A 166 -7.02 -23.10 -0.77
C ILE A 166 -7.48 -24.35 -0.03
N ASP A 167 -8.73 -24.76 -0.22
CA ASP A 167 -9.27 -25.96 0.38
C ASP A 167 -8.62 -27.24 -0.22
N GLU A 168 -8.92 -28.40 0.35
CA GLU A 168 -8.38 -29.69 -0.13
C GLU A 168 -8.86 -30.04 -1.56
N SER A 169 -9.89 -29.35 -2.07
CA SER A 169 -10.45 -29.49 -3.42
C SER A 169 -9.78 -28.56 -4.44
N GLY A 170 -8.95 -27.60 -3.99
CA GLY A 170 -8.28 -26.62 -4.85
C GLY A 170 -9.03 -25.29 -5.00
N ASP A 171 -10.15 -25.10 -4.30
CA ASP A 171 -10.95 -23.87 -4.34
C ASP A 171 -10.49 -22.88 -3.27
N ALA A 172 -10.40 -21.59 -3.62
CA ALA A 172 -10.01 -20.56 -2.68
C ALA A 172 -11.20 -20.14 -1.79
N GLU A 173 -11.07 -20.33 -0.48
CA GLU A 173 -12.01 -19.80 0.50
C GLU A 173 -11.81 -18.28 0.61
N GLU A 174 -12.84 -17.50 0.29
CA GLU A 174 -12.79 -16.04 0.36
C GLU A 174 -12.82 -15.57 1.82
N LEU A 175 -11.74 -14.93 2.26
CA LEU A 175 -11.66 -14.32 3.59
C LEU A 175 -11.94 -12.83 3.48
N LEU A 176 -12.73 -12.33 4.43
CA LEU A 176 -13.08 -10.92 4.54
C LEU A 176 -12.19 -10.28 5.62
N THR A 177 -11.56 -9.16 5.30
CA THR A 177 -10.88 -8.31 6.27
C THR A 177 -11.48 -6.91 6.28
N LEU A 178 -11.51 -6.28 7.45
CA LEU A 178 -11.88 -4.88 7.58
C LEU A 178 -10.85 -3.99 6.85
N ASP A 179 -11.32 -3.06 6.03
CA ASP A 179 -10.51 -1.99 5.47
C ASP A 179 -10.50 -0.80 6.44
N THR A 180 -9.36 -0.63 7.10
CA THR A 180 -9.17 0.41 8.12
C THR A 180 -9.24 1.82 7.54
N ASN A 181 -8.97 2.01 6.25
CA ASN A 181 -8.93 3.34 5.65
C ASN A 181 -10.32 4.00 5.58
N PRO A 182 -11.34 3.41 4.91
CA PRO A 182 -12.69 3.99 4.88
C PRO A 182 -13.32 4.04 6.27
N LEU A 183 -13.13 3.02 7.11
CA LEU A 183 -13.61 3.05 8.50
C LEU A 183 -13.03 4.22 9.31
N LEU A 184 -11.72 4.49 9.18
CA LEU A 184 -11.09 5.61 9.85
C LEU A 184 -11.58 6.95 9.29
N MET A 185 -11.77 7.06 7.97
CA MET A 185 -12.25 8.30 7.36
C MET A 185 -13.68 8.64 7.78
N ASP A 186 -14.55 7.63 7.90
CA ASP A 186 -15.91 7.84 8.41
C ASP A 186 -15.90 8.18 9.91
N ALA A 187 -15.09 7.51 10.72
CA ALA A 187 -14.93 7.86 12.14
C ALA A 187 -14.44 9.32 12.34
N LEU A 188 -13.46 9.76 11.53
CA LEU A 188 -12.98 11.15 11.55
C LEU A 188 -14.05 12.15 11.07
N THR A 189 -14.82 11.78 10.06
CA THR A 189 -15.95 12.59 9.56
C THR A 189 -17.02 12.75 10.63
N VAL A 190 -17.38 11.67 11.34
CA VAL A 190 -18.30 11.73 12.48
C VAL A 190 -17.75 12.64 13.57
N LEU A 191 -16.48 12.51 13.93
CA LEU A 191 -15.85 13.40 14.92
C LEU A 191 -15.95 14.87 14.51
N HIS A 192 -15.68 15.19 13.25
CA HIS A 192 -15.82 16.55 12.71
C HIS A 192 -17.27 17.07 12.81
N VAL A 193 -18.25 16.23 12.47
CA VAL A 193 -19.68 16.57 12.61
C VAL A 193 -20.05 16.80 14.08
N LEU A 194 -19.57 15.95 14.98
CA LEU A 194 -19.83 16.08 16.42
C LEU A 194 -19.25 17.37 16.98
N ILE A 195 -18.00 17.72 16.65
CA ILE A 195 -17.37 18.98 17.07
C ILE A 195 -18.17 20.19 16.59
N LYS A 196 -18.65 20.17 15.34
CA LYS A 196 -19.51 21.26 14.81
C LYS A 196 -20.84 21.35 15.55
N ARG A 197 -21.48 20.21 15.83
CA ARG A 197 -22.76 20.14 16.56
C ARG A 197 -22.59 20.63 18.00
N ASP A 198 -21.48 20.31 18.64
CA ASP A 198 -21.15 20.70 20.00
C ASP A 198 -21.01 22.22 20.13
N LYS A 199 -20.19 22.85 19.28
CA LYS A 199 -20.07 24.32 19.22
C LYS A 199 -21.41 25.01 19.03
N LYS A 200 -22.25 24.50 18.12
CA LYS A 200 -23.60 25.04 17.88
C LYS A 200 -24.52 24.87 19.09
N LYS A 201 -24.35 23.80 19.88
CA LYS A 201 -25.10 23.60 21.13
C LYS A 201 -24.64 24.60 22.19
N ASP A 202 -23.35 24.83 22.34
CA ASP A 202 -22.81 25.82 23.29
C ASP A 202 -23.31 27.24 23.00
N GLU A 203 -23.30 27.66 21.73
CA GLU A 203 -23.86 28.96 21.31
C GLU A 203 -25.35 29.08 21.66
N ARG A 204 -26.12 28.01 21.46
CA ARG A 204 -27.55 27.98 21.81
C ARG A 204 -27.77 28.03 23.32
N ILE A 205 -26.95 27.32 24.09
CA ILE A 205 -27.01 27.32 25.55
C ILE A 205 -26.70 28.73 26.07
N ALA A 206 -25.61 29.36 25.61
CA ALA A 206 -25.26 30.73 25.98
C ALA A 206 -26.38 31.74 25.64
N ALA A 207 -27.00 31.61 24.46
CA ALA A 207 -28.12 32.46 24.08
C ALA A 207 -29.36 32.26 24.98
N LEU A 208 -29.65 31.01 25.37
CA LEU A 208 -30.74 30.67 26.28
C LEU A 208 -30.47 31.20 27.71
N GLU A 209 -29.24 31.10 28.20
CA GLU A 209 -28.83 31.61 29.52
C GLU A 209 -28.98 33.14 29.61
N ILE A 210 -28.61 33.87 28.54
CA ILE A 210 -28.83 35.31 28.44
C ILE A 210 -30.32 35.65 28.50
N MET A 211 -31.15 34.93 27.75
CA MET A 211 -32.60 35.13 27.75
C MET A 211 -33.21 34.88 29.14
N VAL A 212 -32.89 33.75 29.78
CA VAL A 212 -33.41 33.41 31.12
C VAL A 212 -32.99 34.44 32.17
N SER A 213 -31.74 34.93 32.12
CA SER A 213 -31.25 35.99 33.01
C SER A 213 -32.03 37.30 32.82
N SER A 214 -32.37 37.64 31.56
CA SER A 214 -33.16 38.84 31.24
C SER A 214 -34.61 38.76 31.75
N PHE A 215 -35.19 37.56 31.80
CA PHE A 215 -36.52 37.34 32.37
C PHE A 215 -36.52 37.40 33.89
N SER A 216 -35.49 36.82 34.54
CA SER A 216 -35.37 36.81 36.01
C SER A 216 -35.13 38.21 36.59
N ASN A 217 -34.46 39.10 35.85
CA ASN A 217 -34.26 40.50 36.26
C ASN A 217 -35.48 41.41 36.03
N ARG A 218 -36.56 40.90 35.42
CA ARG A 218 -37.80 41.65 35.15
C ARG A 218 -38.97 41.29 36.09
N SER A 219 -38.80 40.29 36.94
CA SER A 219 -39.74 39.89 38.02
C SER A 219 -39.28 40.43 39.36
#